data_AF-A0A183FAE6-F1
#
_entry.id   AF-A0A183FAE6-F1
#
_cell.length_a   1.000
_cell.length_b   1.000
_cell.length_c   1.000
_cell.angle_alpha   90.00
_cell.angle_beta   90.00
_cell.angle_gamma   90.00
#
_symmetry.space_group_name_H-M   'P 1'
#
loop_
_entity.id
_entity.type
_entity.pdbx_description
1 polymer ?
#
loop_
_entity_poly.entity_id
_entity_poly.type
_entity_poly.pdbx_seq_one_letter_code
_entity_poly.pdbx_strand_id
1 'polypeptide(L)' 'MDSKAMVNEIEEMNLRLAPIQPQHFKKVLLYDNAAPYRANVTTDKLAQLGCARMPHPLYSPIISLCD' A
#
# COMPACT_ATOMS: atom_id res chain seq x y z
N MET A 1 3.74 11.71 -7.03
CA MET A 1 3.42 11.75 -5.59
C MET A 1 4.69 11.43 -4.80
N ASP A 2 4.97 12.12 -3.69
CA ASP A 2 6.16 11.81 -2.88
C ASP A 2 5.86 10.75 -1.80
N SER A 3 6.91 10.27 -1.12
CA SER A 3 6.78 9.23 -0.09
C SER A 3 5.97 9.65 1.13
N LYS A 4 5.95 10.95 1.47
CA LYS A 4 5.19 11.49 2.60
C LYS A 4 3.70 11.51 2.28
N ALA A 5 3.36 11.99 1.07
CA ALA A 5 2.00 11.89 0.57
C ALA A 5 1.52 10.43 0.56
N MET A 6 2.40 9.47 0.23
CA MET A 6 2.02 8.05 0.22
C MET A 6 1.69 7.51 1.60
N VAL A 7 2.45 7.91 2.62
CA VAL A 7 2.14 7.56 4.00
C VAL A 7 0.77 8.07 4.40
N ASN A 8 0.43 9.32 4.05
CA ASN A 8 -0.87 9.90 4.37
C ASN A 8 -2.03 9.13 3.69
N GLU A 9 -1.89 8.80 2.40
CA GLU A 9 -2.91 8.01 1.69
C GLU A 9 -3.11 6.63 2.32
N ILE A 10 -2.02 5.96 2.72
CA ILE A 10 -2.09 4.66 3.40
C ILE A 10 -2.82 4.78 4.75
N GLU A 11 -2.53 5.83 5.52
CA GLU A 11 -3.22 6.10 6.79
C GLU A 11 -4.71 6.36 6.59
N GLU A 12 -5.04 7.22 5.64
CA GLU A 12 -6.43 7.57 5.31
C GLU A 12 -7.21 6.33 4.86
N MET A 13 -6.64 5.53 3.96
CA MET A 13 -7.22 4.27 3.54
C MET A 13 -7.43 3.31 4.72
N ASN A 14 -6.44 3.18 5.61
CA ASN A 14 -6.56 2.31 6.79
C ASN A 14 -7.68 2.75 7.73
N LEU A 15 -7.86 4.06 7.92
CA LEU A 15 -8.98 4.62 8.71
C LEU A 15 -10.33 4.32 8.07
N ARG A 16 -10.44 4.47 6.74
CA ARG A 16 -11.66 4.16 5.99
C ARG A 16 -12.00 2.67 5.98
N LEU A 17 -11.00 1.80 6.04
CA LEU A 17 -11.16 0.35 6.09
C LEU A 17 -11.50 -0.17 7.50
N ALA A 18 -11.10 0.53 8.57
CA ALA A 18 -11.33 0.11 9.95
C ALA A 18 -12.78 -0.34 10.27
N PRO A 19 -13.86 0.38 9.86
CA PRO A 19 -15.23 -0.03 10.19
C PRO A 19 -15.73 -1.25 9.40
N ILE A 20 -15.12 -1.56 8.25
CA ILE A 20 -15.55 -2.64 7.34
C ILE A 20 -14.63 -3.86 7.40
N GLN A 21 -13.54 -3.79 8.17
CA GLN A 21 -12.53 -4.83 8.20
C GLN A 21 -13.02 -6.06 8.98
N PRO A 22 -13.06 -7.25 8.36
CA PRO A 22 -13.31 -8.49 9.09
C PRO A 22 -12.18 -8.79 10.09
N GLN A 23 -12.52 -9.41 11.22
CA GLN A 23 -11.62 -9.66 12.34
C GLN A 23 -10.37 -10.51 11.97
N HIS A 24 -10.43 -11.30 10.89
CA HIS A 24 -9.36 -12.23 10.49
C HIS A 24 -8.94 -12.07 9.02
N PHE A 25 -8.74 -10.84 8.55
CA PHE A 25 -8.25 -10.56 7.21
C PHE A 25 -6.85 -9.93 7.22
N LYS A 26 -5.99 -10.42 6.32
CA LYS A 26 -4.66 -9.85 6.07
C LYS A 26 -4.76 -8.78 4.98
N LYS A 27 -4.44 -7.54 5.33
CA LYS A 27 -4.36 -6.43 4.36
C LYS A 27 -3.19 -6.64 3.42
N VAL A 28 -3.45 -6.53 2.13
CA VAL A 28 -2.43 -6.57 1.08
C VAL A 28 -2.63 -5.36 0.18
N LEU A 29 -1.55 -4.63 -0.08
CA LEU A 29 -1.52 -3.49 -0.99
C LEU A 29 -0.71 -3.85 -2.23
N LEU A 30 -1.31 -3.62 -3.40
CA LEU A 30 -0.70 -3.73 -4.71
C LEU A 30 -0.57 -2.32 -5.30
N TYR A 31 0.65 -1.95 -5.66
CA TYR A 31 0.98 -0.70 -6.32
C TYR A 31 2.25 -0.90 -7.15
N ASP A 32 2.49 -0.01 -8.11
CA ASP A 32 3.62 -0.11 -9.04
C ASP A 32 4.99 0.04 -8.34
N ASN A 33 6.08 -0.07 -9.10
CA ASN A 33 7.45 0.00 -8.56
C ASN A 33 8.08 1.40 -8.57
N ALA A 34 7.30 2.47 -8.73
CA ALA A 34 7.82 3.82 -8.72
C ALA A 34 8.57 4.14 -7.43
N ALA A 35 9.61 4.96 -7.56
CA ALA A 35 10.55 5.27 -6.47
C ALA A 35 9.88 5.71 -5.14
N PRO A 36 8.82 6.56 -5.14
CA PRO A 36 8.16 6.99 -3.90
C PRO A 36 7.55 5.83 -3.11
N TYR A 37 7.07 4.78 -3.78
CA TYR A 37 6.42 3.64 -3.14
C TYR A 37 7.40 2.57 -2.61
N ARG A 38 8.67 2.69 -3.00
CA ARG A 38 9.78 1.86 -2.52
C ARG A 38 10.54 2.50 -1.35
N ALA A 39 10.18 3.72 -0.95
CA ALA A 39 10.83 4.39 0.17
C ALA A 39 10.65 3.58 1.47
N ASN A 40 11.69 3.55 2.30
CA ASN A 40 11.66 2.85 3.60
C ASN A 40 10.51 3.36 4.45
N VAL A 41 10.27 4.67 4.47
CA VAL A 41 9.18 5.30 5.23
C VAL A 41 7.80 4.72 4.88
N THR A 42 7.56 4.39 3.60
CA THR A 42 6.31 3.76 3.15
C THR A 42 6.25 2.30 3.58
N THR A 43 7.36 1.57 3.46
CA THR A 43 7.44 0.16 3.86
C THR A 43 7.27 -0.01 5.37
N ASP A 44 7.91 0.85 6.17
CA ASP A 44 7.79 0.88 7.62
C ASP A 44 6.35 1.17 8.04
N LYS A 45 5.68 2.10 7.33
CA LYS A 45 4.29 2.41 7.61
C LYS A 45 3.35 1.24 7.33
N LEU A 46 3.58 0.51 6.23
CA LEU A 46 2.82 -0.69 5.91
C LEU A 46 2.95 -1.74 7.02
N ALA A 47 4.18 -1.96 7.50
CA ALA A 47 4.43 -2.89 8.60
C ALA A 47 3.72 -2.48 9.90
N GLN A 48 3.76 -1.18 10.26
CA GLN A 48 3.06 -0.64 11.43
C GLN A 48 1.53 -0.88 11.38
N LEU A 49 0.93 -0.80 10.19
CA LEU A 49 -0.51 -0.97 10.00
C LEU A 49 -0.93 -2.43 9.76
N GLY A 50 0.02 -3.37 9.77
CA GLY A 50 -0.22 -4.78 9.49
C GLY A 50 -0.57 -5.06 8.03
N CYS A 51 -0.17 -4.18 7.11
CA CYS A 51 -0.35 -4.32 5.67
C CYS A 51 0.89 -4.97 5.04
N ALA A 52 0.68 -6.00 4.23
CA ALA A 52 1.72 -6.56 3.40
C ALA A 52 1.75 -5.89 2.03
N ARG A 53 2.96 -5.68 1.49
CA ARG A 53 3.14 -5.28 0.09
C ARG A 53 3.10 -6.53 -0.79
N MET A 54 2.27 -6.54 -1.83
CA MET A 54 2.31 -7.57 -2.86
C MET A 54 3.53 -7.33 -3.77
N PRO A 55 4.35 -8.35 -4.08
CA PRO A 55 5.40 -8.21 -5.08
C PRO A 55 4.81 -7.82 -6.43
N HIS A 56 5.34 -6.74 -7.02
CA HIS A 56 4.93 -6.28 -8.35
C HIS A 56 6.11 -6.49 -9.31
N PRO A 57 5.95 -7.22 -10.44
CA PRO A 57 6.96 -7.26 -11.49
C PRO A 57 7.19 -5.88 -12.13
N LEU A 58 8.38 -5.68 -12.68
CA LEU A 58 8.74 -4.41 -13.31
C LEU A 58 7.92 -4.20 -14.60
N TYR A 59 7.49 -2.96 -14.87
CA TYR A 59 6.78 -2.56 -16.10
C TYR A 59 5.60 -3.47 -16.49
N SER A 60 4.76 -3.84 -15.53
CA SER A 60 3.63 -4.74 -15.76
C SER A 60 2.29 -4.02 -15.51
N PRO A 61 1.84 -3.13 -16.40
CA PRO A 61 0.59 -2.38 -16.20
C PRO A 61 -0.65 -3.30 -16.23
N ILE A 62 -0.62 -4.39 -17.01
CA ILE A 62 -1.75 -5.33 -17.16
C ILE A 62 -2.15 -6.02 -15.84
N ILE A 63 -1.23 -6.10 -14.87
CA ILE A 63 -1.52 -6.68 -13.54
C ILE A 63 -1.92 -5.63 -12.50
N SER A 64 -1.75 -4.34 -12.82
CA SER A 64 -2.26 -3.26 -12.00
C SER A 64 -3.75 -3.14 -12.30
N LEU A 65 -4.58 -3.34 -11.27
CA LEU A 65 -6.03 -3.16 -11.40
C LEU A 65 -6.43 -1.67 -11.45
N CYS A 66 -5.46 -0.77 -11.37
CA CYS A 66 -5.66 0.68 -11.22
C CYS A 66 -5.04 1.49 -12.38
N ASP A 67 -4.63 0.85 -13.48
CA ASP A 67 -4.24 1.51 -14.75
C ASP A 67 -5.43 1.69 -15.70
#